data_AF-V5IA59-F1
#
_entry.id   AF-V5IA59-F1
#
_cell.length_a   1.000
_cell.length_b   1.000
_cell.length_c   1.000
_cell.angle_alpha   90.00
_cell.angle_beta   90.00
_cell.angle_gamma   90.00
#
_symmetry.space_group_name_H-M   'P 1'
#
loop_
_entity.id
_entity.type
_entity.pdbx_description
1 polymer ?
#
loop_
_entity_poly.entity_id
_entity_poly.type
_entity_poly.pdbx_seq_one_letter_code
_entity_poly.pdbx_strand_id
1 'polypeptide(L)'
;DIWIKIKESLTNQNAIGPSLTLRCQVHRYKLTEIKTAEDFMNIPEGGCSLMCESSLGCGHICKSLCHVEDRDHVVYKCHEKCNKVLCNNEEHVCQKLCYKECGPCTYLVQHVLDCGHKVTIECHLDPTSYNCDVPVKSVLPCGHEVDKPCFRDPESFKCPEPCAVRVEPCGHACTRSCHIRVDPDHLEYRCQKPCIKPKIGCSFPEEEKHICSKLCCEECDTCEIGIKKFRTVCSHVFNVPCKTNVDEIECTKPCNRVLPCGHKCGNKCNEPCGNCNHKVEKYVADCQHKVKVKCSEEPDRKFCKGKCPRLLPCGHVCNKKCNEKCTTFCKGITDCSKPSPCGHIDKKISCALKDTVDPEVLLRHCTEKCNVKLKCGHFCSGGCGECSQGRIHQRCKEKCGTTLICNHECPIPCSEACKPCQKKCNYKCPHSKCSRKCGDPCNGCKESCKRRCEHQKCEKRCDQICNIPPCYELCKKLLECGHPCVGFCGDPCPILCKICNYDELTDIFLGDEDEEDAVYVMLEDCKHIFESGNIEKWLQSGDEIMIKFCPRCKTPITSTERFSEYMKRSMSDIIN
;
A
#
# COMPACT_ATOMS: atom_id res chain seq x y z
N ASP A 1 -26.91 -86.76 76.04
CA ASP A 1 -26.11 -86.37 77.22
C ASP A 1 -25.68 -84.91 77.32
N ILE A 2 -25.05 -84.29 76.31
CA ILE A 2 -24.46 -82.94 76.44
C ILE A 2 -25.49 -81.85 76.82
N TRP A 3 -26.66 -81.82 76.18
CA TRP A 3 -27.69 -80.79 76.43
C TRP A 3 -28.32 -80.86 77.83
N ILE A 4 -28.39 -82.04 78.44
CA ILE A 4 -28.91 -82.22 79.80
C ILE A 4 -27.95 -81.58 80.80
N LYS A 5 -26.65 -81.87 80.66
CA LYS A 5 -25.58 -81.25 81.47
C LYS A 5 -25.51 -79.72 81.28
N ILE A 6 -25.71 -79.23 80.06
CA ILE A 6 -25.77 -77.79 79.77
C ILE A 6 -26.98 -77.15 80.46
N LYS A 7 -28.17 -77.76 80.36
CA LYS A 7 -29.40 -77.26 81.00
C LYS A 7 -29.26 -77.21 82.52
N GLU A 8 -28.74 -78.27 83.14
CA GLU A 8 -28.49 -78.30 84.59
C GLU A 8 -27.50 -77.22 85.03
N SER A 9 -26.39 -77.05 84.30
CA SER A 9 -25.40 -76.01 84.60
C SER A 9 -25.99 -74.59 84.47
N LEU A 10 -26.77 -74.32 83.42
CA LEU A 10 -27.41 -73.02 83.21
C LEU A 10 -28.49 -72.73 84.25
N THR A 11 -29.24 -73.77 84.67
CA THR A 11 -30.25 -73.64 85.73
C THR A 11 -29.59 -73.33 87.08
N ASN A 12 -28.49 -74.01 87.40
CA ASN A 12 -27.73 -73.78 88.65
C ASN A 12 -27.07 -72.39 88.72
N GLN A 13 -26.74 -71.80 87.56
CA GLN A 13 -26.19 -70.45 87.47
C GLN A 13 -27.27 -69.35 87.33
N ASN A 14 -28.55 -69.73 87.40
CA ASN A 14 -29.70 -68.84 87.19
C ASN A 14 -29.64 -68.10 85.84
N ALA A 15 -29.08 -68.76 84.82
CA ALA A 15 -28.78 -68.21 83.50
C ALA A 15 -29.84 -68.56 82.43
N ILE A 16 -31.02 -69.02 82.87
CA ILE A 16 -32.18 -69.30 82.01
C ILE A 16 -33.27 -68.28 82.36
N GLY A 17 -33.64 -67.42 81.41
CA GLY A 17 -34.62 -66.36 81.60
C GLY A 17 -35.30 -65.93 80.30
N PRO A 18 -36.27 -64.99 80.37
CA PRO A 18 -37.05 -64.54 79.21
C PRO A 18 -36.28 -63.57 78.29
N SER A 19 -35.08 -63.13 78.68
CA SER A 19 -34.22 -62.22 77.93
C SER A 19 -32.77 -62.69 77.97
N LEU A 20 -32.01 -62.34 76.93
CA LEU A 20 -30.57 -62.48 76.89
C LEU A 20 -29.92 -61.12 77.15
N THR A 21 -29.13 -61.00 78.22
CA THR A 21 -28.40 -59.77 78.53
C THR A 21 -27.06 -59.76 77.80
N LEU A 22 -26.89 -58.83 76.86
CA LEU A 22 -25.61 -58.57 76.19
C LEU A 22 -24.86 -57.45 76.89
N ARG A 23 -23.54 -57.59 76.99
CA ARG A 23 -22.63 -56.54 77.48
C ARG A 23 -21.76 -56.05 76.33
N CYS A 24 -21.71 -54.73 76.13
CA CYS A 24 -20.85 -54.14 75.12
C CYS A 24 -19.36 -54.38 75.48
N GLN A 25 -18.55 -54.79 74.50
CA GLN A 25 -17.12 -55.05 74.71
C GLN A 25 -16.29 -53.76 74.90
N VAL A 26 -16.75 -52.65 74.29
CA VAL A 26 -16.11 -51.33 74.37
C VAL A 26 -16.63 -50.59 75.62
N HIS A 27 -17.96 -50.40 75.72
CA HIS A 27 -18.60 -49.77 76.88
C HIS A 27 -19.03 -50.81 77.90
N ARG A 28 -18.10 -51.29 78.75
CA ARG A 28 -18.34 -52.40 79.68
C ARG A 28 -19.49 -52.18 80.68
N TYR A 29 -19.89 -50.94 80.91
CA TYR A 29 -20.99 -50.55 81.77
C TYR A 29 -22.37 -50.61 81.08
N LYS A 30 -22.41 -50.72 79.75
CA LYS A 30 -23.66 -50.79 78.98
C LYS A 30 -24.12 -52.23 78.82
N LEU A 31 -25.28 -52.51 79.43
CA LEU A 31 -26.00 -53.77 79.31
C LEU A 31 -27.25 -53.54 78.46
N THR A 32 -27.54 -54.46 77.53
CA THR A 32 -28.73 -54.44 76.69
C THR A 32 -29.45 -55.77 76.85
N GLU A 33 -30.72 -55.76 77.24
CA GLU A 33 -31.55 -56.96 77.28
C GLU A 33 -32.26 -57.15 75.94
N ILE A 34 -32.22 -58.38 75.42
CA ILE A 34 -32.82 -58.75 74.14
C ILE A 34 -33.88 -59.81 74.39
N LYS A 35 -35.09 -59.58 73.89
CA LYS A 35 -36.23 -60.51 73.94
C LYS A 35 -36.71 -60.90 72.55
N THR A 36 -36.64 -59.99 71.58
CA THR A 36 -37.09 -60.21 70.20
C THR A 36 -35.99 -59.90 69.18
N ALA A 37 -36.21 -60.28 67.91
CA ALA A 37 -35.27 -59.98 66.83
C ALA A 37 -35.12 -58.46 66.59
N GLU A 38 -36.17 -57.67 66.83
CA GLU A 38 -36.16 -56.20 66.65
C GLU A 38 -35.27 -55.50 67.68
N ASP A 39 -35.10 -56.09 68.87
CA ASP A 39 -34.22 -55.54 69.92
C ASP A 39 -32.74 -55.48 69.48
N PHE A 40 -32.33 -56.30 68.51
CA PHE A 40 -30.99 -56.23 67.91
C PHE A 40 -30.75 -54.97 67.08
N MET A 41 -31.80 -54.26 66.64
CA MET A 41 -31.64 -52.96 65.96
C MET A 41 -31.07 -51.88 66.89
N ASN A 42 -31.16 -52.07 68.21
CA ASN A 42 -30.54 -51.18 69.21
C ASN A 42 -29.03 -51.44 69.41
N ILE A 43 -28.46 -52.40 68.68
CA ILE A 43 -27.07 -52.86 68.77
C ILE A 43 -26.44 -52.83 67.35
N PRO A 44 -26.39 -51.65 66.70
CA PRO A 44 -25.84 -51.54 65.36
C PRO A 44 -24.35 -51.93 65.33
N GLU A 45 -23.90 -52.57 64.25
CA GLU A 45 -22.48 -52.94 64.00
C GLU A 45 -21.81 -53.74 65.14
N GLY A 46 -22.62 -54.52 65.89
CA GLY A 46 -22.16 -55.34 67.01
C GLY A 46 -21.76 -54.56 68.27
N GLY A 47 -21.93 -53.23 68.27
CA GLY A 47 -21.67 -52.36 69.42
C GLY A 47 -22.95 -51.81 70.07
N CYS A 48 -22.84 -50.83 70.96
CA CYS A 48 -24.01 -50.23 71.63
C CYS A 48 -24.40 -48.86 71.04
N SER A 49 -25.55 -48.32 71.42
CA SER A 49 -26.04 -47.01 70.98
C SER A 49 -25.29 -45.77 71.51
N LEU A 50 -24.13 -45.94 72.17
CA LEU A 50 -23.28 -44.84 72.64
C LEU A 50 -22.24 -44.48 71.57
N MET A 51 -21.77 -43.23 71.58
CA MET A 51 -20.67 -42.78 70.72
C MET A 51 -19.37 -43.50 71.10
N CYS A 52 -18.51 -43.81 70.13
CA CYS A 52 -17.25 -44.52 70.36
C CYS A 52 -16.24 -43.68 71.14
N GLU A 53 -16.12 -42.39 70.82
CA GLU A 53 -15.26 -41.38 71.49
C GLU A 53 -13.76 -41.76 71.64
N SER A 54 -13.33 -42.83 70.97
CA SER A 54 -11.95 -43.30 71.02
C SER A 54 -11.01 -42.34 70.30
N SER A 55 -9.80 -42.14 70.84
CA SER A 55 -8.78 -41.30 70.23
C SER A 55 -8.21 -41.98 68.98
N LEU A 56 -8.32 -41.32 67.83
CA LEU A 56 -7.79 -41.80 66.56
C LEU A 56 -6.29 -41.49 66.46
N GLY A 57 -5.55 -42.26 65.66
CA GLY A 57 -4.13 -42.01 65.41
C GLY A 57 -3.81 -40.63 64.79
N CYS A 58 -4.81 -39.93 64.25
CA CYS A 58 -4.68 -38.56 63.76
C CYS A 58 -4.90 -37.47 64.82
N GLY A 59 -5.14 -37.84 66.09
CA GLY A 59 -5.39 -36.90 67.19
C GLY A 59 -6.85 -36.42 67.32
N HIS A 60 -7.73 -36.77 66.38
CA HIS A 60 -9.17 -36.53 66.47
C HIS A 60 -9.89 -37.63 67.26
N ILE A 61 -11.12 -37.37 67.69
CA ILE A 61 -11.99 -38.35 68.36
C ILE A 61 -12.93 -39.02 67.35
N CYS A 62 -13.19 -40.32 67.53
CA CYS A 62 -14.17 -41.03 66.73
C CYS A 62 -15.60 -40.56 67.05
N LYS A 63 -16.32 -40.09 66.03
CA LYS A 63 -17.72 -39.65 66.12
C LYS A 63 -18.72 -40.70 65.61
N SER A 64 -18.30 -41.94 65.38
CA SER A 64 -19.23 -43.03 65.09
C SER A 64 -19.89 -43.54 66.37
N LEU A 65 -21.05 -44.17 66.21
CA LEU A 65 -21.59 -45.05 67.25
C LEU A 65 -20.58 -46.16 67.56
N CYS A 66 -20.68 -46.73 68.75
CA CYS A 66 -19.84 -47.83 69.17
C CYS A 66 -19.94 -48.96 68.13
N HIS A 67 -18.80 -49.34 67.56
CA HIS A 67 -18.66 -50.42 66.60
C HIS A 67 -17.58 -51.39 67.11
N VAL A 68 -17.70 -52.67 66.73
CA VAL A 68 -16.73 -53.71 67.12
C VAL A 68 -15.95 -54.24 65.92
N GLU A 69 -16.50 -54.13 64.70
CA GLU A 69 -15.86 -54.60 63.47
C GLU A 69 -14.55 -53.88 63.13
N ASP A 70 -14.44 -52.57 63.43
CA ASP A 70 -13.23 -51.76 63.19
C ASP A 70 -12.68 -51.13 64.49
N ARG A 71 -12.55 -51.92 65.54
CA ARG A 71 -12.14 -51.43 66.87
C ARG A 71 -10.86 -50.56 66.86
N ASP A 72 -9.90 -50.88 66.00
CA ASP A 72 -8.63 -50.16 65.87
C ASP A 72 -8.68 -48.98 64.86
N HIS A 73 -9.86 -48.71 64.28
CA HIS A 73 -10.10 -47.59 63.34
C HIS A 73 -9.16 -47.61 62.12
N VAL A 74 -8.88 -48.81 61.61
CA VAL A 74 -8.00 -49.01 60.44
C VAL A 74 -8.74 -48.64 59.16
N VAL A 75 -10.04 -48.90 59.10
CA VAL A 75 -10.90 -48.60 57.93
C VAL A 75 -11.60 -47.25 58.08
N TYR A 76 -11.87 -46.83 59.32
CA TYR A 76 -12.56 -45.59 59.64
C TYR A 76 -11.85 -44.35 59.07
N LYS A 77 -12.60 -43.55 58.29
CA LYS A 77 -12.11 -42.29 57.72
C LYS A 77 -12.51 -41.11 58.60
N CYS A 78 -11.53 -40.43 59.18
CA CYS A 78 -11.78 -39.21 59.95
C CYS A 78 -12.21 -38.04 59.04
N HIS A 79 -13.45 -37.58 59.21
CA HIS A 79 -14.05 -36.48 58.43
C HIS A 79 -13.87 -35.10 59.08
N GLU A 80 -13.08 -34.99 60.14
CA GLU A 80 -12.75 -33.69 60.74
C GLU A 80 -11.79 -32.90 59.83
N LYS A 81 -11.76 -31.58 59.99
CA LYS A 81 -10.76 -30.73 59.33
C LYS A 81 -9.38 -31.11 59.84
N CYS A 82 -8.45 -31.39 58.94
CA CYS A 82 -7.08 -31.64 59.32
C CYS A 82 -6.47 -30.34 59.85
N ASN A 83 -5.88 -30.35 61.06
CA ASN A 83 -5.15 -29.19 61.60
C ASN A 83 -3.63 -29.42 61.60
N LYS A 84 -3.15 -30.30 60.71
CA LYS A 84 -1.72 -30.61 60.62
C LYS A 84 -0.98 -29.43 59.99
N VAL A 85 0.08 -28.98 60.65
CA VAL A 85 1.00 -27.96 60.13
C VAL A 85 1.77 -28.55 58.93
N LEU A 86 1.78 -27.83 57.81
CA LEU A 86 2.33 -28.30 56.52
C LEU A 86 3.82 -27.95 56.31
N CYS A 87 4.35 -26.97 57.03
CA CYS A 87 5.74 -26.49 56.89
C CYS A 87 6.22 -25.83 58.20
N ASN A 88 7.37 -25.16 58.19
CA ASN A 88 7.92 -24.51 59.40
C ASN A 88 7.10 -23.29 59.88
N ASN A 89 6.16 -22.79 59.07
CA ASN A 89 5.22 -21.76 59.50
C ASN A 89 4.00 -22.42 60.16
N GLU A 90 3.82 -22.16 61.46
CA GLU A 90 2.72 -22.71 62.28
C GLU A 90 1.33 -22.29 61.77
N GLU A 91 1.23 -21.18 61.02
CA GLU A 91 -0.02 -20.70 60.43
C GLU A 91 -0.44 -21.50 59.18
N HIS A 92 0.51 -22.22 58.54
CA HIS A 92 0.24 -22.99 57.33
C HIS A 92 -0.32 -24.38 57.68
N VAL A 93 -1.59 -24.40 58.06
CA VAL A 93 -2.31 -25.64 58.38
C VAL A 93 -3.03 -26.21 57.17
N CYS A 94 -3.17 -27.54 57.15
CA CYS A 94 -4.02 -28.20 56.17
C CYS A 94 -5.47 -27.70 56.30
N GLN A 95 -6.18 -27.61 55.17
CA GLN A 95 -7.63 -27.30 55.16
C GLN A 95 -8.45 -28.47 54.60
N LYS A 96 -7.79 -29.60 54.29
CA LYS A 96 -8.43 -30.81 53.77
C LYS A 96 -9.06 -31.63 54.91
N LEU A 97 -9.95 -32.56 54.56
CA LEU A 97 -10.46 -33.56 55.51
C LEU A 97 -9.33 -34.47 55.98
N CYS A 98 -9.34 -34.87 57.25
CA CYS A 98 -8.23 -35.56 57.89
C CYS A 98 -7.84 -36.89 57.21
N TYR A 99 -8.81 -37.61 56.61
CA TYR A 99 -8.50 -38.84 55.87
C TYR A 99 -7.78 -38.60 54.53
N LYS A 100 -7.71 -37.35 54.03
CA LYS A 100 -7.03 -37.00 52.78
C LYS A 100 -5.57 -36.65 53.06
N GLU A 101 -4.67 -37.12 52.20
CA GLU A 101 -3.26 -36.77 52.29
C GLU A 101 -3.06 -35.25 52.13
N CYS A 102 -2.32 -34.66 53.07
CA CYS A 102 -2.15 -33.22 53.17
C CYS A 102 -1.39 -32.65 51.97
N GLY A 103 -0.34 -33.32 51.50
CA GLY A 103 0.54 -32.83 50.44
C GLY A 103 1.48 -31.70 50.91
N PRO A 104 2.26 -31.12 50.00
CA PRO A 104 3.17 -30.01 50.31
C PRO A 104 2.38 -28.71 50.62
N CYS A 105 3.07 -27.73 51.21
CA CYS A 105 2.48 -26.43 51.51
C CYS A 105 2.26 -25.60 50.23
N THR A 106 1.00 -25.30 49.91
CA THR A 106 0.59 -24.51 48.74
C THR A 106 0.22 -23.06 49.10
N TYR A 107 0.55 -22.60 50.31
CA TYR A 107 0.32 -21.21 50.71
C TYR A 107 1.21 -20.28 49.87
N LEU A 108 0.63 -19.18 49.39
CA LEU A 108 1.33 -18.19 48.58
C LEU A 108 2.12 -17.24 49.49
N VAL A 109 3.44 -17.24 49.33
CA VAL A 109 4.36 -16.41 50.10
C VAL A 109 5.17 -15.51 49.17
N GLN A 110 5.42 -14.28 49.61
CA GLN A 110 6.20 -13.31 48.84
C GLN A 110 7.70 -13.52 49.11
N HIS A 111 8.47 -13.75 48.04
CA HIS A 111 9.92 -13.85 48.08
C HIS A 111 10.58 -12.78 47.20
N VAL A 112 11.80 -12.39 47.58
CA VAL A 112 12.68 -11.60 46.71
C VAL A 112 13.68 -12.57 46.09
N LEU A 113 13.66 -12.70 44.77
CA LEU A 113 14.59 -13.55 44.03
C LEU A 113 15.97 -12.88 43.94
N ASP A 114 17.01 -13.64 43.58
CA ASP A 114 18.38 -13.13 43.41
C ASP A 114 18.48 -11.99 42.38
N CYS A 115 17.58 -11.97 41.40
CA CYS A 115 17.47 -10.87 40.43
C CYS A 115 16.85 -9.58 41.02
N GLY A 116 16.51 -9.55 42.31
CA GLY A 116 15.92 -8.41 43.02
C GLY A 116 14.40 -8.25 42.86
N HIS A 117 13.75 -9.12 42.08
CA HIS A 117 12.31 -9.06 41.84
C HIS A 117 11.50 -9.74 42.95
N LYS A 118 10.39 -9.10 43.34
CA LYS A 118 9.42 -9.67 44.28
C LYS A 118 8.43 -10.55 43.53
N VAL A 119 8.38 -11.82 43.88
CA VAL A 119 7.43 -12.79 43.31
C VAL A 119 6.63 -13.45 44.42
N THR A 120 5.42 -13.88 44.08
CA THR A 120 4.56 -14.64 44.99
C THR A 120 4.49 -16.07 44.50
N ILE A 121 5.10 -17.00 45.24
CA ILE A 121 5.20 -18.42 44.87
C ILE A 121 4.69 -19.30 46.03
N GLU A 122 4.41 -20.57 45.75
CA GLU A 122 3.98 -21.51 46.79
C GLU A 122 5.12 -21.81 47.77
N CYS A 123 4.82 -21.87 49.07
CA CYS A 123 5.79 -21.97 50.16
C CYS A 123 6.74 -23.18 50.07
N HIS A 124 6.33 -24.26 49.40
CA HIS A 124 7.18 -25.44 49.21
C HIS A 124 8.20 -25.28 48.06
N LEU A 125 8.04 -24.28 47.20
CA LEU A 125 8.94 -24.02 46.08
C LEU A 125 10.15 -23.23 46.58
N ASP A 126 11.34 -23.69 46.18
CA ASP A 126 12.58 -23.02 46.54
C ASP A 126 12.76 -21.72 45.71
N PRO A 127 12.90 -20.54 46.35
CA PRO A 127 13.05 -19.27 45.66
C PRO A 127 14.28 -19.17 44.75
N THR A 128 15.37 -19.89 45.05
CA THR A 128 16.61 -19.82 44.25
C THR A 128 16.49 -20.56 42.92
N SER A 129 15.61 -21.56 42.87
CA SER A 129 15.32 -22.33 41.66
C SER A 129 14.23 -21.74 40.77
N TYR A 130 13.57 -20.67 41.21
CA TYR A 130 12.39 -20.13 40.53
C TYR A 130 12.75 -19.17 39.39
N ASN A 131 12.28 -19.46 38.19
CA ASN A 131 12.45 -18.62 37.01
C ASN A 131 11.62 -17.33 37.12
N CYS A 132 12.30 -16.18 37.21
CA CYS A 132 11.63 -14.89 37.29
C CYS A 132 10.94 -14.47 35.98
N ASP A 133 9.61 -14.56 35.93
CA ASP A 133 8.77 -14.16 34.79
C ASP A 133 8.46 -12.66 34.69
N VAL A 134 9.03 -11.83 35.58
CA VAL A 134 8.83 -10.37 35.54
C VAL A 134 9.36 -9.82 34.20
N PRO A 135 8.55 -9.07 33.43
CA PRO A 135 8.98 -8.51 32.15
C PRO A 135 10.01 -7.40 32.40
N VAL A 136 11.18 -7.54 31.79
CA VAL A 136 12.25 -6.55 31.79
C VAL A 136 12.49 -6.06 30.37
N LYS A 137 12.66 -4.75 30.22
CA LYS A 137 13.07 -4.14 28.97
C LYS A 137 14.51 -4.52 28.66
N SER A 138 14.78 -5.01 27.46
CA SER A 138 16.13 -5.36 27.04
C SER A 138 16.30 -5.13 25.54
N VAL A 139 17.47 -4.62 25.15
CA VAL A 139 17.87 -4.52 23.75
C VAL A 139 18.45 -5.87 23.32
N LEU A 140 17.77 -6.55 22.41
CA LEU A 140 18.25 -7.81 21.84
C LEU A 140 19.37 -7.53 20.82
N PRO A 141 20.26 -8.49 20.51
CA PRO A 141 21.36 -8.22 19.58
C PRO A 141 20.93 -8.05 18.11
N CYS A 142 19.63 -8.20 17.80
CA CYS A 142 19.05 -7.72 16.54
C CYS A 142 18.74 -6.21 16.54
N GLY A 143 19.04 -5.49 17.62
CA GLY A 143 18.84 -4.05 17.78
C GLY A 143 17.45 -3.62 18.28
N HIS A 144 16.52 -4.56 18.48
CA HIS A 144 15.16 -4.25 18.95
C HIS A 144 15.08 -4.21 20.48
N GLU A 145 14.41 -3.22 21.03
CA GLU A 145 14.04 -3.13 22.44
C GLU A 145 12.70 -3.84 22.66
N VAL A 146 12.69 -4.88 23.51
CA VAL A 146 11.48 -5.66 23.80
C VAL A 146 11.38 -6.01 25.29
N ASP A 147 10.16 -6.29 25.75
CA ASP A 147 9.91 -6.86 27.07
C ASP A 147 10.13 -8.38 27.01
N LYS A 148 11.05 -8.89 27.84
CA LYS A 148 11.29 -10.34 28.00
C LYS A 148 11.23 -10.74 29.47
N PRO A 149 10.93 -12.01 29.79
CA PRO A 149 11.08 -12.52 31.16
C PRO A 149 12.51 -12.31 31.67
N CYS A 150 12.66 -11.89 32.94
CA CYS A 150 13.95 -11.61 33.55
C CYS A 150 14.92 -12.79 33.44
N PHE A 151 14.45 -14.02 33.67
CA PHE A 151 15.28 -15.24 33.61
C PHE A 151 15.81 -15.59 32.20
N ARG A 152 15.21 -15.05 31.13
CA ARG A 152 15.59 -15.38 29.75
C ARG A 152 16.80 -14.57 29.33
N ASP A 153 17.82 -15.24 28.82
CA ASP A 153 19.00 -14.59 28.28
C ASP A 153 18.69 -13.79 26.98
N PRO A 154 19.13 -12.52 26.83
CA PRO A 154 18.90 -11.71 25.62
C PRO A 154 19.44 -12.31 24.32
N GLU A 155 20.50 -13.11 24.36
CA GLU A 155 21.08 -13.73 23.17
C GLU A 155 20.26 -14.92 22.68
N SER A 156 19.63 -15.66 23.59
CA SER A 156 18.77 -16.81 23.25
C SER A 156 17.32 -16.44 22.92
N PHE A 157 16.86 -15.26 23.38
CA PHE A 157 15.47 -14.86 23.25
C PHE A 157 15.12 -14.51 21.80
N LYS A 158 14.05 -15.13 21.28
CA LYS A 158 13.56 -14.88 19.93
C LYS A 158 12.84 -13.54 19.90
N CYS A 159 13.24 -12.68 18.98
CA CYS A 159 12.63 -11.36 18.84
C CYS A 159 11.18 -11.48 18.34
N PRO A 160 10.18 -10.92 19.06
CA PRO A 160 8.78 -10.91 18.66
C PRO A 160 8.45 -9.86 17.60
N GLU A 161 9.30 -8.84 17.42
CA GLU A 161 9.07 -7.75 16.47
C GLU A 161 8.90 -8.27 15.03
N PRO A 162 7.99 -7.70 14.23
CA PRO A 162 7.81 -8.11 12.83
C PRO A 162 9.06 -7.81 12.00
N CYS A 163 9.40 -8.69 11.05
CA CYS A 163 10.49 -8.42 10.15
C CYS A 163 10.12 -7.28 9.18
N ALA A 164 10.90 -6.19 9.20
CA ALA A 164 10.70 -5.02 8.33
C ALA A 164 11.25 -5.20 6.90
N VAL A 165 11.91 -6.33 6.62
CA VAL A 165 12.58 -6.57 5.32
C VAL A 165 11.56 -6.88 4.23
N ARG A 166 11.77 -6.25 3.08
CA ARG A 166 11.11 -6.57 1.81
C ARG A 166 11.97 -7.59 1.06
N VAL A 167 11.38 -8.72 0.71
CA VAL A 167 12.09 -9.87 0.15
C VAL A 167 12.30 -9.65 -1.36
N GLU A 168 13.55 -9.70 -1.78
CA GLU A 168 13.92 -9.65 -3.20
C GLU A 168 13.87 -11.06 -3.81
N PRO A 169 13.50 -11.23 -5.09
CA PRO A 169 13.12 -10.19 -6.08
C PRO A 169 11.61 -9.90 -6.11
N CYS A 170 10.82 -10.46 -5.19
CA CYS A 170 9.36 -10.38 -5.27
C CYS A 170 8.77 -9.07 -4.74
N GLY A 171 9.51 -8.34 -3.91
CA GLY A 171 9.07 -7.07 -3.34
C GLY A 171 7.99 -7.22 -2.25
N HIS A 172 7.71 -8.44 -1.77
CA HIS A 172 6.75 -8.67 -0.69
C HIS A 172 7.38 -8.44 0.68
N ALA A 173 6.60 -7.92 1.63
CA ALA A 173 7.03 -7.83 3.03
C ALA A 173 7.13 -9.24 3.64
N CYS A 174 8.20 -9.48 4.39
CA CYS A 174 8.36 -10.72 5.14
C CYS A 174 7.24 -10.84 6.20
N THR A 175 6.69 -12.05 6.34
CA THR A 175 5.61 -12.35 7.29
C THR A 175 6.09 -12.93 8.62
N ARG A 176 7.40 -13.17 8.77
CA ARG A 176 7.99 -13.71 10.00
C ARG A 176 8.32 -12.57 10.97
N SER A 177 8.46 -12.91 12.25
CA SER A 177 9.13 -12.03 13.20
C SER A 177 10.62 -11.87 12.83
N CYS A 178 11.30 -10.92 13.47
CA CYS A 178 12.69 -10.59 13.25
C CYS A 178 13.55 -11.86 13.39
N HIS A 179 14.15 -12.26 12.28
CA HIS A 179 14.96 -13.47 12.13
C HIS A 179 16.29 -13.16 11.44
N ILE A 180 16.74 -11.90 11.54
CA ILE A 180 18.01 -11.40 11.00
C ILE A 180 19.23 -12.21 11.49
N ARG A 181 19.09 -12.93 12.61
CA ARG A 181 20.13 -13.81 13.17
C ARG A 181 20.20 -15.20 12.53
N VAL A 182 19.13 -15.61 11.83
CA VAL A 182 19.02 -16.92 11.17
C VAL A 182 19.17 -16.78 9.66
N ASP A 183 18.49 -15.79 9.08
CA ASP A 183 18.51 -15.49 7.65
C ASP A 183 18.57 -13.97 7.45
N PRO A 184 19.77 -13.36 7.60
CA PRO A 184 19.93 -11.90 7.48
C PRO A 184 19.48 -11.39 6.12
N ASP A 185 19.86 -12.09 5.06
CA ASP A 185 19.65 -11.70 3.66
C ASP A 185 18.37 -12.27 3.05
N HIS A 186 17.56 -13.02 3.82
CA HIS A 186 16.31 -13.62 3.37
C HIS A 186 16.47 -14.56 2.16
N LEU A 187 17.61 -15.26 2.08
CA LEU A 187 17.94 -16.17 0.98
C LEU A 187 17.15 -17.49 1.07
N GLU A 188 16.85 -17.94 2.29
CA GLU A 188 16.11 -19.18 2.55
C GLU A 188 14.60 -18.92 2.66
N TYR A 189 14.20 -17.68 2.91
CA TYR A 189 12.78 -17.31 3.03
C TYR A 189 12.02 -17.45 1.71
N ARG A 190 11.00 -18.32 1.70
CA ARG A 190 10.08 -18.51 0.57
C ARG A 190 8.80 -17.70 0.77
N CYS A 191 8.58 -16.71 -0.09
CA CYS A 191 7.39 -15.87 -0.05
C CYS A 191 6.10 -16.65 -0.39
N GLN A 192 5.15 -16.66 0.54
CA GLN A 192 3.83 -17.32 0.39
C GLN A 192 2.70 -16.35 -0.02
N LYS A 193 3.01 -15.10 -0.36
CA LYS A 193 2.01 -14.15 -0.86
C LYS A 193 1.59 -14.51 -2.29
N PRO A 194 0.36 -14.13 -2.72
CA PRO A 194 -0.08 -14.29 -4.10
C PRO A 194 0.88 -13.62 -5.07
N CYS A 195 1.14 -14.26 -6.22
CA CYS A 195 2.02 -13.68 -7.22
C CYS A 195 1.36 -12.48 -7.90
N ILE A 196 2.07 -11.34 -7.94
CA ILE A 196 1.62 -10.13 -8.65
C ILE A 196 2.16 -10.05 -10.08
N LYS A 197 3.02 -10.99 -10.50
CA LYS A 197 3.58 -11.01 -11.85
C LYS A 197 2.48 -11.35 -12.86
N PRO A 198 2.54 -10.78 -14.07
CA PRO A 198 1.61 -11.13 -15.14
C PRO A 198 1.83 -12.58 -15.59
N LYS A 199 0.75 -13.23 -16.07
CA LYS A 199 0.82 -14.53 -16.72
C LYS A 199 1.79 -14.49 -17.92
N ILE A 200 2.57 -15.54 -18.07
CA ILE A 200 3.58 -15.68 -19.14
C ILE A 200 2.90 -15.61 -20.51
N GLY A 201 3.45 -14.81 -21.43
CA GLY A 201 2.94 -14.66 -22.80
C GLY A 201 1.65 -13.85 -22.93
N CYS A 202 1.23 -13.10 -21.89
CA CYS A 202 0.07 -12.22 -21.99
C CYS A 202 0.34 -11.05 -22.96
N SER A 203 -0.48 -10.95 -24.00
CA SER A 203 -0.40 -9.90 -25.04
C SER A 203 -1.06 -8.57 -24.67
N PHE A 204 -1.64 -8.45 -23.47
CA PHE A 204 -2.22 -7.17 -23.02
C PHE A 204 -1.13 -6.16 -22.61
N PRO A 205 -1.42 -4.85 -22.76
CA PRO A 205 -0.58 -3.79 -22.21
C PRO A 205 -0.41 -3.95 -20.69
N GLU A 206 0.71 -3.43 -20.15
CA GLU A 206 1.16 -3.70 -18.77
C GLU A 206 0.12 -3.45 -17.67
N GLU A 207 -0.81 -2.52 -17.89
CA GLU A 207 -1.82 -2.10 -16.93
C GLU A 207 -3.04 -3.05 -16.85
N GLU A 208 -3.21 -3.92 -17.85
CA GLU A 208 -4.33 -4.86 -17.98
C GLU A 208 -3.87 -6.32 -18.18
N LYS A 209 -2.58 -6.61 -17.96
CA LYS A 209 -2.10 -7.99 -18.06
C LYS A 209 -2.84 -8.88 -17.06
N HIS A 210 -3.24 -10.05 -17.52
CA HIS A 210 -3.82 -11.06 -16.66
C HIS A 210 -2.80 -11.49 -15.60
N ILE A 211 -3.19 -11.46 -14.33
CA ILE A 211 -2.31 -11.72 -13.18
C ILE A 211 -2.16 -13.22 -12.93
N CYS A 212 -0.98 -13.64 -12.48
CA CYS A 212 -0.71 -15.01 -12.08
C CYS A 212 -1.64 -15.47 -10.93
N SER A 213 -2.07 -16.73 -10.98
CA SER A 213 -2.94 -17.34 -9.95
C SER A 213 -2.16 -18.13 -8.91
N LYS A 214 -0.84 -18.23 -9.04
CA LYS A 214 0.07 -19.03 -8.21
C LYS A 214 0.66 -18.22 -7.06
N LEU A 215 1.33 -18.90 -6.12
CA LEU A 215 2.11 -18.24 -5.08
C LEU A 215 3.37 -17.60 -5.68
N CYS A 216 3.90 -16.55 -5.02
CA CYS A 216 5.04 -15.82 -5.57
C CYS A 216 6.33 -16.64 -5.67
N CYS A 217 6.47 -17.68 -4.85
CA CYS A 217 7.61 -18.60 -4.89
C CYS A 217 7.48 -19.68 -5.99
N GLU A 218 6.36 -19.74 -6.69
CA GLU A 218 6.08 -20.72 -7.74
C GLU A 218 6.31 -20.11 -9.13
N GLU A 219 6.56 -20.98 -10.12
CA GLU A 219 6.64 -20.57 -11.52
C GLU A 219 5.28 -20.05 -12.03
N CYS A 220 5.30 -18.96 -12.80
CA CYS A 220 4.07 -18.27 -13.21
C CYS A 220 3.33 -19.00 -14.34
N ASP A 221 1.99 -19.02 -14.29
CA ASP A 221 1.17 -19.67 -15.33
C ASP A 221 1.24 -18.94 -16.68
N THR A 222 1.01 -19.67 -17.79
CA THR A 222 0.80 -19.08 -19.12
C THR A 222 -0.62 -18.54 -19.31
N CYS A 223 -0.80 -17.56 -20.21
CA CYS A 223 -2.08 -16.89 -20.42
C CYS A 223 -2.96 -17.58 -21.48
N GLU A 224 -4.07 -18.22 -21.04
CA GLU A 224 -4.99 -18.97 -21.92
C GLU A 224 -6.34 -18.27 -22.18
N ILE A 225 -6.51 -17.06 -21.67
CA ILE A 225 -7.76 -16.30 -21.79
C ILE A 225 -8.04 -15.93 -23.26
N GLY A 226 -9.23 -16.23 -23.77
CA GLY A 226 -9.64 -15.95 -25.15
C GLY A 226 -9.96 -14.48 -25.39
N ILE A 227 -9.31 -13.86 -26.39
CA ILE A 227 -9.45 -12.43 -26.71
C ILE A 227 -9.55 -12.16 -28.20
N LYS A 228 -10.13 -11.00 -28.54
CA LYS A 228 -10.15 -10.48 -29.91
C LYS A 228 -8.81 -9.83 -30.25
N LYS A 229 -8.09 -10.36 -31.25
CA LYS A 229 -6.81 -9.84 -31.76
C LYS A 229 -6.91 -9.43 -33.23
N PHE A 230 -6.18 -8.39 -33.61
CA PHE A 230 -6.02 -7.93 -34.99
C PHE A 230 -4.74 -8.54 -35.57
N ARG A 231 -4.78 -9.07 -36.80
CA ARG A 231 -3.56 -9.46 -37.51
C ARG A 231 -2.71 -8.22 -37.85
N THR A 232 -1.39 -8.38 -37.83
CA THR A 232 -0.44 -7.37 -38.31
C THR A 232 -0.27 -7.45 -39.82
N VAL A 233 -0.40 -8.64 -40.42
CA VAL A 233 -0.27 -8.86 -41.88
C VAL A 233 -1.50 -8.35 -42.65
N CYS A 234 -2.67 -8.33 -42.01
CA CYS A 234 -3.89 -7.76 -42.57
C CYS A 234 -4.82 -7.22 -41.48
N SER A 235 -5.62 -6.20 -41.78
CA SER A 235 -6.46 -5.48 -40.80
C SER A 235 -7.69 -6.26 -40.30
N HIS A 236 -7.56 -7.56 -40.07
CA HIS A 236 -8.67 -8.48 -39.80
C HIS A 236 -8.63 -9.04 -38.37
N VAL A 237 -9.82 -9.17 -37.77
CA VAL A 237 -9.99 -9.57 -36.35
C VAL A 237 -10.27 -11.06 -36.19
N PHE A 238 -9.67 -11.70 -35.18
CA PHE A 238 -9.81 -13.11 -34.79
C PHE A 238 -10.04 -13.24 -33.28
N ASN A 239 -10.73 -14.29 -32.81
CA ASN A 239 -10.93 -14.59 -31.39
C ASN A 239 -10.08 -15.81 -31.00
N VAL A 240 -8.99 -15.63 -30.26
CA VAL A 240 -7.99 -16.68 -29.93
C VAL A 240 -7.41 -16.48 -28.54
N PRO A 241 -6.78 -17.51 -27.92
CA PRO A 241 -6.09 -17.36 -26.65
C PRO A 241 -5.04 -16.25 -26.67
N CYS A 242 -4.89 -15.56 -25.55
CA CYS A 242 -4.03 -14.40 -25.42
C CYS A 242 -2.55 -14.68 -25.79
N LYS A 243 -2.04 -15.89 -25.58
CA LYS A 243 -0.68 -16.30 -26.00
C LYS A 243 -0.53 -16.50 -27.51
N THR A 244 -1.62 -16.73 -28.24
CA THR A 244 -1.59 -17.13 -29.66
C THR A 244 -1.24 -15.95 -30.56
N ASN A 245 -0.30 -16.17 -31.49
CA ASN A 245 0.02 -15.23 -32.54
C ASN A 245 -1.00 -15.34 -33.67
N VAL A 246 -1.74 -14.26 -33.95
CA VAL A 246 -2.75 -14.25 -35.02
C VAL A 246 -2.15 -14.17 -36.42
N ASP A 247 -0.89 -13.75 -36.56
CA ASP A 247 -0.24 -13.63 -37.87
C ASP A 247 0.11 -14.98 -38.50
N GLU A 248 0.21 -16.03 -37.70
CA GLU A 248 0.39 -17.42 -38.14
C GLU A 248 -0.91 -18.01 -38.74
N ILE A 249 -2.06 -17.35 -38.57
CA ILE A 249 -3.36 -17.83 -39.05
C ILE A 249 -3.64 -17.30 -40.46
N GLU A 250 -3.89 -18.15 -41.45
CA GLU A 250 -4.24 -17.71 -42.82
C GLU A 250 -5.59 -16.96 -42.88
N CYS A 251 -5.64 -15.82 -43.58
CA CYS A 251 -6.82 -14.95 -43.61
C CYS A 251 -7.61 -15.00 -44.93
N THR A 252 -8.89 -15.35 -44.83
CA THR A 252 -9.82 -15.50 -45.96
C THR A 252 -10.81 -14.32 -46.12
N LYS A 253 -10.66 -13.24 -45.34
CA LYS A 253 -11.55 -12.06 -45.37
C LYS A 253 -11.27 -11.15 -46.61
N PRO A 254 -12.20 -10.26 -47.03
CA PRO A 254 -12.00 -9.36 -48.19
C PRO A 254 -10.79 -8.44 -48.02
N CYS A 255 -10.09 -8.12 -49.12
CA CYS A 255 -8.85 -7.34 -49.10
C CYS A 255 -9.11 -5.85 -48.86
N ASN A 256 -8.56 -5.30 -47.77
CA ASN A 256 -8.58 -3.86 -47.52
C ASN A 256 -7.37 -3.13 -48.13
N ARG A 257 -6.51 -3.82 -48.89
CA ARG A 257 -5.30 -3.22 -49.45
C ARG A 257 -5.64 -2.22 -50.53
N VAL A 258 -4.86 -1.16 -50.58
CA VAL A 258 -4.92 -0.15 -51.62
C VAL A 258 -3.87 -0.55 -52.66
N LEU A 259 -4.30 -0.76 -53.90
CA LEU A 259 -3.44 -1.04 -55.06
C LEU A 259 -2.35 0.04 -55.18
N PRO A 260 -1.20 -0.22 -55.83
CA PRO A 260 -0.07 0.72 -55.92
C PRO A 260 -0.44 2.12 -56.45
N CYS A 261 -1.52 2.19 -57.22
CA CYS A 261 -2.12 3.42 -57.73
C CYS A 261 -2.88 4.29 -56.72
N GLY A 262 -3.10 3.81 -55.48
CA GLY A 262 -3.88 4.51 -54.46
C GLY A 262 -5.37 4.13 -54.36
N HIS A 263 -5.84 3.04 -55.00
CA HIS A 263 -7.27 2.65 -55.00
C HIS A 263 -7.52 1.29 -54.36
N LYS A 264 -8.67 1.12 -53.68
CA LYS A 264 -8.98 -0.11 -52.94
C LYS A 264 -9.04 -1.33 -53.85
N CYS A 265 -8.42 -2.43 -53.40
CA CYS A 265 -8.41 -3.71 -54.09
C CYS A 265 -9.79 -4.36 -54.07
N GLY A 266 -10.15 -5.05 -55.16
CA GLY A 266 -11.40 -5.82 -55.27
C GLY A 266 -11.31 -7.31 -54.91
N ASN A 267 -10.13 -7.83 -54.53
CA ASN A 267 -9.86 -9.26 -54.34
C ASN A 267 -9.96 -9.72 -52.86
N LYS A 268 -9.78 -11.02 -52.55
CA LYS A 268 -9.66 -11.54 -51.16
C LYS A 268 -8.26 -11.27 -50.58
N CYS A 269 -8.11 -11.26 -49.25
CA CYS A 269 -6.87 -10.81 -48.60
C CYS A 269 -5.66 -11.75 -48.78
N ASN A 270 -5.90 -13.04 -48.98
CA ASN A 270 -4.86 -14.03 -49.30
C ASN A 270 -4.49 -14.06 -50.79
N GLU A 271 -5.21 -13.35 -51.66
CA GLU A 271 -4.96 -13.29 -53.10
C GLU A 271 -4.08 -12.08 -53.49
N PRO A 272 -3.26 -12.20 -54.54
CA PRO A 272 -2.47 -11.09 -55.04
C PRO A 272 -3.34 -9.99 -55.67
N CYS A 273 -2.91 -8.75 -55.49
CA CYS A 273 -3.57 -7.55 -56.03
C CYS A 273 -3.20 -7.32 -57.50
N GLY A 274 -4.19 -7.14 -58.39
CA GLY A 274 -3.99 -6.89 -59.84
C GLY A 274 -3.89 -5.40 -60.25
N ASN A 275 -3.88 -5.13 -61.57
CA ASN A 275 -3.74 -3.77 -62.12
C ASN A 275 -4.92 -2.85 -61.76
N CYS A 276 -4.60 -1.57 -61.60
CA CYS A 276 -5.52 -0.58 -61.11
C CYS A 276 -6.39 0.04 -62.22
N ASN A 277 -7.70 -0.07 -62.07
CA ASN A 277 -8.68 0.44 -63.03
C ASN A 277 -9.11 1.90 -62.78
N HIS A 278 -8.45 2.61 -61.86
CA HIS A 278 -8.79 3.97 -61.50
C HIS A 278 -7.99 5.03 -62.29
N LYS A 279 -8.56 6.22 -62.50
CA LYS A 279 -7.96 7.33 -63.27
C LYS A 279 -7.08 8.23 -62.36
N VAL A 280 -5.87 8.62 -62.81
CA VAL A 280 -4.82 9.34 -62.01
C VAL A 280 -4.02 10.38 -62.82
N GLU A 281 -3.15 11.17 -62.19
CA GLU A 281 -2.26 12.15 -62.85
C GLU A 281 -0.78 11.67 -62.91
N LYS A 282 -0.12 11.66 -64.09
CA LYS A 282 1.26 11.15 -64.40
C LYS A 282 2.15 12.15 -65.16
N TYR A 283 3.48 11.95 -65.27
CA TYR A 283 4.44 12.91 -65.87
C TYR A 283 5.12 12.41 -67.14
N VAL A 284 5.27 13.27 -68.13
CA VAL A 284 5.88 12.94 -69.44
C VAL A 284 7.42 12.88 -69.38
N ALA A 285 8.05 11.91 -70.04
CA ALA A 285 9.51 11.69 -70.04
C ALA A 285 10.37 12.84 -70.59
N ASP A 286 10.02 13.42 -71.75
CA ASP A 286 10.86 14.43 -72.42
C ASP A 286 10.95 15.79 -71.71
N CYS A 287 9.88 16.18 -71.01
CA CYS A 287 9.72 17.50 -70.40
C CYS A 287 9.63 17.44 -68.87
N GLN A 288 9.23 16.29 -68.31
CA GLN A 288 8.99 16.02 -66.90
C GLN A 288 7.82 16.82 -66.25
N HIS A 289 6.66 16.99 -66.93
CA HIS A 289 5.44 17.62 -66.34
C HIS A 289 4.17 16.77 -66.37
N LYS A 290 3.20 17.10 -65.48
CA LYS A 290 2.07 16.27 -65.00
C LYS A 290 0.76 16.36 -65.82
N VAL A 291 0.05 15.24 -66.05
CA VAL A 291 -1.08 15.02 -67.01
C VAL A 291 -2.05 13.90 -66.52
N LYS A 292 -3.36 13.86 -66.85
CA LYS A 292 -4.38 12.98 -66.21
C LYS A 292 -4.83 11.78 -67.10
N VAL A 293 -4.50 10.52 -66.75
CA VAL A 293 -4.70 9.26 -67.52
C VAL A 293 -5.00 8.03 -66.62
N LYS A 294 -5.39 6.84 -67.14
CA LYS A 294 -5.58 5.65 -66.28
C LYS A 294 -4.28 5.27 -65.60
N CYS A 295 -4.35 4.69 -64.39
CA CYS A 295 -3.12 4.43 -63.64
C CYS A 295 -2.16 3.43 -64.30
N SER A 296 -2.61 2.61 -65.25
CA SER A 296 -1.74 1.71 -66.02
C SER A 296 -1.23 2.30 -67.36
N GLU A 297 -1.68 3.48 -67.82
CA GLU A 297 -1.34 4.07 -69.14
C GLU A 297 -0.15 5.07 -69.07
N GLU A 298 0.74 5.12 -70.07
CA GLU A 298 1.91 6.02 -70.04
C GLU A 298 1.61 7.47 -70.52
N PRO A 299 2.21 8.48 -69.88
CA PRO A 299 1.99 9.90 -70.18
C PRO A 299 2.88 10.45 -71.32
N ASP A 300 2.29 11.21 -72.25
CA ASP A 300 2.92 11.74 -73.47
C ASP A 300 3.01 13.29 -73.52
N ARG A 301 4.04 13.86 -74.17
CA ARG A 301 4.39 15.31 -74.20
C ARG A 301 3.29 16.21 -74.71
N LYS A 302 2.40 15.67 -75.54
CA LYS A 302 1.19 16.40 -75.99
C LYS A 302 0.26 16.82 -74.86
N PHE A 303 0.40 16.23 -73.67
CA PHE A 303 -0.41 16.55 -72.50
C PHE A 303 0.31 17.45 -71.44
N CYS A 304 1.60 17.79 -71.63
CA CYS A 304 2.56 18.39 -70.66
C CYS A 304 2.42 19.93 -70.46
N LYS A 305 2.40 20.44 -69.21
CA LYS A 305 2.18 21.89 -68.89
C LYS A 305 3.22 22.63 -67.98
N GLY A 306 4.44 22.11 -67.68
CA GLY A 306 5.38 22.69 -66.67
C GLY A 306 6.73 23.22 -67.22
N LYS A 307 7.77 23.52 -66.39
CA LYS A 307 9.00 24.35 -66.69
C LYS A 307 10.20 23.68 -67.46
N CYS A 308 10.98 24.45 -68.25
CA CYS A 308 11.98 24.09 -69.30
C CYS A 308 13.42 23.97 -68.76
N PRO A 309 14.20 22.89 -69.06
CA PRO A 309 15.50 22.62 -68.42
C PRO A 309 16.78 23.11 -69.16
N ARG A 310 16.68 23.93 -70.22
CA ARG A 310 17.85 24.33 -71.06
C ARG A 310 18.70 25.44 -70.43
N LEU A 311 20.00 25.52 -70.76
CA LEU A 311 20.92 26.58 -70.31
C LEU A 311 20.85 27.83 -71.20
N LEU A 312 21.07 28.99 -70.58
CA LEU A 312 21.06 30.33 -71.18
C LEU A 312 22.49 30.81 -71.47
N PRO A 313 22.68 31.81 -72.35
CA PRO A 313 24.01 32.29 -72.75
C PRO A 313 24.88 32.82 -71.59
N CYS A 314 24.27 33.29 -70.51
CA CYS A 314 24.92 33.71 -69.26
C CYS A 314 25.46 32.56 -68.38
N GLY A 315 25.37 31.31 -68.85
CA GLY A 315 25.81 30.11 -68.13
C GLY A 315 24.81 29.51 -67.13
N HIS A 316 23.57 30.00 -67.03
CA HIS A 316 22.56 29.54 -66.05
C HIS A 316 21.29 28.92 -66.70
N VAL A 317 20.47 28.14 -65.97
CA VAL A 317 19.30 27.36 -66.49
C VAL A 317 18.03 28.22 -66.75
N CYS A 318 17.21 27.87 -67.76
CA CYS A 318 16.01 28.59 -68.25
C CYS A 318 14.75 28.41 -67.38
N ASN A 319 13.75 29.30 -67.54
CA ASN A 319 12.62 29.44 -66.62
C ASN A 319 11.20 29.40 -67.25
N LYS A 320 11.02 29.01 -68.54
CA LYS A 320 9.71 28.93 -69.29
C LYS A 320 8.99 27.57 -69.21
N LYS A 321 7.76 27.38 -69.73
CA LYS A 321 7.09 26.05 -69.82
C LYS A 321 7.61 25.19 -70.98
N CYS A 322 7.39 23.88 -70.97
CA CYS A 322 8.18 22.89 -71.71
C CYS A 322 7.48 22.26 -72.90
N ASN A 323 6.16 22.43 -73.00
CA ASN A 323 5.45 22.38 -74.27
C ASN A 323 5.62 23.69 -75.07
N GLU A 324 6.37 24.68 -74.57
CA GLU A 324 6.62 26.01 -75.17
C GLU A 324 8.14 26.24 -75.42
N LYS A 325 8.51 27.31 -76.16
CA LYS A 325 9.92 27.64 -76.54
C LYS A 325 10.63 28.53 -75.48
N CYS A 326 11.87 28.19 -75.08
CA CYS A 326 12.73 28.79 -74.01
C CYS A 326 13.21 30.28 -74.27
N THR A 327 13.60 31.09 -73.25
CA THR A 327 14.01 32.55 -73.28
C THR A 327 15.50 32.81 -72.94
N THR A 328 15.97 34.07 -72.80
CA THR A 328 17.40 34.49 -72.58
C THR A 328 17.75 35.15 -71.22
N PHE A 329 16.85 35.32 -70.25
CA PHE A 329 17.06 36.07 -68.98
C PHE A 329 17.47 35.18 -67.76
N CYS A 330 18.48 35.58 -66.96
CA CYS A 330 19.32 34.71 -66.09
C CYS A 330 19.05 34.81 -64.55
N LYS A 331 19.41 33.83 -63.68
CA LYS A 331 19.11 33.86 -62.22
C LYS A 331 20.15 33.31 -61.17
N GLY A 332 21.43 32.96 -61.46
CA GLY A 332 22.37 32.38 -60.42
C GLY A 332 23.04 33.39 -59.45
N ILE A 333 24.08 33.10 -58.61
CA ILE A 333 24.52 33.93 -57.43
C ILE A 333 26.00 34.43 -57.50
N THR A 334 26.32 35.65 -57.02
CA THR A 334 27.63 36.39 -57.02
C THR A 334 27.74 37.42 -55.86
N ASP A 335 28.95 37.86 -55.46
CA ASP A 335 29.16 38.88 -54.40
C ASP A 335 28.78 40.32 -54.87
N CYS A 336 28.29 41.17 -53.95
CA CYS A 336 27.86 42.55 -54.23
C CYS A 336 28.29 43.53 -53.12
N SER A 337 28.92 44.64 -53.53
CA SER A 337 29.49 45.66 -52.63
C SER A 337 28.64 46.94 -52.52
N LYS A 338 27.34 46.88 -52.82
CA LYS A 338 26.43 48.04 -52.75
C LYS A 338 25.76 48.16 -51.37
N PRO A 339 25.64 49.38 -50.79
CA PRO A 339 25.00 49.59 -49.51
C PRO A 339 23.50 49.31 -49.59
N SER A 340 22.96 48.72 -48.54
CA SER A 340 21.53 48.37 -48.48
C SER A 340 20.73 49.32 -47.60
N PRO A 341 19.39 49.30 -47.67
CA PRO A 341 18.52 50.17 -46.87
C PRO A 341 18.69 50.06 -45.35
N CYS A 342 19.26 48.95 -44.86
CA CYS A 342 19.61 48.75 -43.46
C CYS A 342 20.95 49.36 -43.05
N GLY A 343 21.69 50.00 -43.97
CA GLY A 343 23.00 50.62 -43.72
C GLY A 343 24.21 49.69 -43.86
N HIS A 344 24.00 48.38 -44.05
CA HIS A 344 25.08 47.36 -44.11
C HIS A 344 25.51 47.01 -45.56
N ILE A 345 26.79 46.67 -45.78
CA ILE A 345 27.46 46.71 -47.11
C ILE A 345 27.93 45.33 -47.64
N ASP A 346 28.23 44.34 -46.80
CA ASP A 346 28.76 43.03 -47.25
C ASP A 346 27.67 41.98 -47.54
N LYS A 347 27.48 41.59 -48.84
CA LYS A 347 26.35 40.71 -49.28
C LYS A 347 26.66 39.83 -50.50
N LYS A 348 25.92 38.72 -50.65
CA LYS A 348 25.95 37.81 -51.83
C LYS A 348 24.57 37.73 -52.50
N ILE A 349 24.43 38.07 -53.80
CA ILE A 349 23.14 38.25 -54.54
C ILE A 349 23.11 37.58 -55.93
N SER A 350 21.98 37.57 -56.65
CA SER A 350 21.89 36.90 -57.96
C SER A 350 22.58 37.64 -59.15
N CYS A 351 23.12 36.91 -60.13
CA CYS A 351 23.89 37.32 -61.30
C CYS A 351 23.15 38.28 -62.24
N ALA A 352 21.84 38.09 -62.47
CA ALA A 352 21.05 39.08 -63.22
C ALA A 352 20.76 40.36 -62.41
N LEU A 353 21.02 40.32 -61.10
CA LEU A 353 20.85 41.43 -60.17
C LEU A 353 22.20 42.00 -59.70
N LYS A 354 23.32 41.54 -60.28
CA LYS A 354 24.68 42.04 -59.95
C LYS A 354 24.77 43.56 -60.11
N ASP A 355 24.10 44.07 -61.13
CA ASP A 355 24.02 45.50 -61.43
C ASP A 355 22.79 46.18 -60.81
N THR A 356 21.93 45.43 -60.10
CA THR A 356 20.73 46.00 -59.48
C THR A 356 21.10 47.04 -58.43
N VAL A 357 20.32 48.11 -58.38
CA VAL A 357 20.36 49.16 -57.34
C VAL A 357 19.11 49.11 -56.47
N ASP A 358 18.29 48.06 -56.65
CA ASP A 358 17.03 47.92 -55.94
C ASP A 358 17.25 47.68 -54.43
N PRO A 359 16.74 48.59 -53.58
CA PRO A 359 16.98 48.57 -52.15
C PRO A 359 16.41 47.31 -51.45
N GLU A 360 15.27 46.79 -51.91
CA GLU A 360 14.57 45.69 -51.25
C GLU A 360 15.29 44.34 -51.46
N VAL A 361 15.85 44.16 -52.65
CA VAL A 361 16.69 43.00 -53.00
C VAL A 361 17.98 43.00 -52.19
N LEU A 362 18.63 44.16 -52.08
CA LEU A 362 19.88 44.29 -51.34
C LEU A 362 19.67 44.03 -49.85
N LEU A 363 18.55 44.46 -49.26
CA LEU A 363 18.24 44.23 -47.86
C LEU A 363 18.18 42.74 -47.48
N ARG A 364 17.52 41.91 -48.28
CA ARG A 364 17.27 40.48 -48.00
C ARG A 364 18.54 39.65 -47.81
N HIS A 365 19.67 40.12 -48.35
CA HIS A 365 20.96 39.41 -48.31
C HIS A 365 21.92 39.96 -47.23
N CYS A 366 21.40 40.67 -46.22
CA CYS A 366 22.17 41.21 -45.09
C CYS A 366 22.36 40.21 -43.93
N THR A 367 23.59 40.08 -43.40
CA THR A 367 23.94 39.12 -42.33
C THR A 367 24.15 39.70 -40.93
N GLU A 368 23.98 41.02 -40.72
CA GLU A 368 24.20 41.69 -39.42
C GLU A 368 23.17 41.35 -38.34
N LYS A 369 23.50 41.31 -37.04
CA LYS A 369 22.58 40.84 -35.97
C LYS A 369 21.38 41.80 -35.73
N CYS A 370 20.21 41.24 -35.41
CA CYS A 370 18.95 42.00 -35.28
C CYS A 370 18.67 42.60 -33.89
N ASN A 371 18.93 41.89 -32.78
CA ASN A 371 18.82 42.38 -31.39
C ASN A 371 17.47 43.01 -30.92
N VAL A 372 16.34 42.82 -31.62
CA VAL A 372 15.02 43.35 -31.22
C VAL A 372 14.32 42.44 -30.20
N LYS A 373 13.60 43.03 -29.22
CA LYS A 373 12.79 42.30 -28.22
C LYS A 373 11.48 41.78 -28.82
N LEU A 374 11.28 40.46 -28.78
CA LEU A 374 10.13 39.73 -29.32
C LEU A 374 8.92 39.78 -28.38
N LYS A 375 7.73 39.39 -28.88
CA LYS A 375 6.49 39.29 -28.08
C LYS A 375 6.60 38.33 -26.89
N CYS A 376 7.47 37.31 -26.97
CA CYS A 376 7.76 36.42 -25.86
C CYS A 376 8.70 37.03 -24.80
N GLY A 377 9.11 38.30 -24.94
CA GLY A 377 9.98 39.01 -24.00
C GLY A 377 11.48 38.86 -24.26
N HIS A 378 11.89 37.91 -25.10
CA HIS A 378 13.30 37.62 -25.42
C HIS A 378 13.85 38.42 -26.62
N PHE A 379 15.18 38.56 -26.74
CA PHE A 379 15.81 39.26 -27.87
C PHE A 379 16.03 38.34 -29.09
N CYS A 380 15.88 38.89 -30.31
CA CYS A 380 16.04 38.15 -31.56
C CYS A 380 17.51 37.80 -31.84
N SER A 381 17.79 36.52 -32.02
CA SER A 381 19.12 36.00 -32.34
C SER A 381 19.48 35.97 -33.83
N GLY A 382 18.57 36.39 -34.72
CA GLY A 382 18.74 36.35 -36.18
C GLY A 382 19.43 37.57 -36.80
N GLY A 383 19.70 37.51 -38.11
CA GLY A 383 20.29 38.60 -38.88
C GLY A 383 19.27 39.60 -39.45
N CYS A 384 19.73 40.78 -39.87
CA CYS A 384 18.94 41.94 -40.30
C CYS A 384 18.22 41.67 -41.63
N GLY A 385 18.84 40.90 -42.53
CA GLY A 385 18.23 40.49 -43.80
C GLY A 385 17.17 39.41 -43.60
N GLU A 386 17.43 38.45 -42.71
CA GLU A 386 16.45 37.43 -42.31
C GLU A 386 15.27 38.05 -41.54
N CYS A 387 15.56 39.06 -40.73
CA CYS A 387 14.55 39.80 -39.97
C CYS A 387 13.85 40.88 -40.79
N SER A 388 14.22 41.09 -42.06
CA SER A 388 13.70 42.13 -42.94
C SER A 388 13.67 43.52 -42.28
N GLN A 389 14.79 43.95 -41.69
CA GLN A 389 14.89 45.18 -40.85
C GLN A 389 14.02 45.16 -39.59
N GLY A 390 13.73 43.99 -39.05
CA GLY A 390 12.91 43.82 -37.85
C GLY A 390 11.41 43.76 -38.09
N ARG A 391 10.97 43.54 -39.34
CA ARG A 391 9.55 43.30 -39.65
C ARG A 391 9.11 41.87 -39.35
N ILE A 392 9.99 40.88 -39.53
CA ILE A 392 9.67 39.45 -39.35
C ILE A 392 10.85 38.72 -38.70
N HIS A 393 10.85 38.60 -37.38
CA HIS A 393 11.97 38.03 -36.63
C HIS A 393 12.08 36.49 -36.69
N GLN A 394 13.30 35.97 -36.47
CA GLN A 394 13.52 34.55 -36.23
C GLN A 394 12.84 34.06 -34.94
N ARG A 395 12.48 32.77 -34.91
CA ARG A 395 11.87 32.12 -33.74
C ARG A 395 12.82 32.13 -32.53
N CYS A 396 12.27 32.37 -31.35
CA CYS A 396 13.02 32.55 -30.11
C CYS A 396 13.70 31.27 -29.61
N LYS A 397 15.03 31.31 -29.39
CA LYS A 397 15.81 30.18 -28.87
C LYS A 397 16.05 30.20 -27.35
N GLU A 398 15.65 31.25 -26.65
CA GLU A 398 15.75 31.37 -25.19
C GLU A 398 14.80 30.41 -24.45
N LYS A 399 15.09 30.09 -23.19
CA LYS A 399 14.27 29.19 -22.35
C LYS A 399 12.87 29.77 -22.13
N CYS A 400 11.84 28.92 -22.13
CA CYS A 400 10.45 29.37 -22.00
C CYS A 400 10.12 29.92 -20.61
N GLY A 401 10.54 29.25 -19.54
CA GLY A 401 10.33 29.71 -18.15
C GLY A 401 8.88 29.68 -17.65
N THR A 402 7.89 29.35 -18.49
CA THR A 402 6.48 29.26 -18.10
C THR A 402 6.24 28.14 -17.08
N THR A 403 5.44 28.42 -16.05
CA THR A 403 4.99 27.45 -15.07
C THR A 403 4.01 26.46 -15.71
N LEU A 404 4.40 25.18 -15.77
CA LEU A 404 3.55 24.09 -16.27
C LEU A 404 2.46 23.75 -15.24
N ILE A 405 1.41 23.01 -15.64
CA ILE A 405 0.31 22.52 -14.77
C ILE A 405 0.77 21.77 -13.50
N CYS A 406 1.99 21.23 -13.53
CA CYS A 406 2.62 20.56 -12.39
C CYS A 406 3.45 21.50 -11.50
N ASN A 407 3.31 22.82 -11.69
CA ASN A 407 4.05 23.89 -11.02
C ASN A 407 5.59 23.78 -11.17
N HIS A 408 6.04 23.25 -12.30
CA HIS A 408 7.44 23.24 -12.68
C HIS A 408 7.69 24.21 -13.83
N GLU A 409 8.81 24.93 -13.77
CA GLU A 409 9.25 25.80 -14.85
C GLU A 409 9.67 25.02 -16.09
N CYS A 410 9.21 25.47 -17.26
CA CYS A 410 9.48 24.84 -18.55
C CYS A 410 10.94 25.05 -19.01
N PRO A 411 11.74 23.98 -19.19
CA PRO A 411 13.17 24.10 -19.54
C PRO A 411 13.44 24.21 -21.04
N ILE A 412 12.43 24.03 -21.90
CA ILE A 412 12.62 23.98 -23.36
C ILE A 412 12.61 25.39 -24.01
N PRO A 413 13.11 25.54 -25.25
CA PRO A 413 13.11 26.83 -25.94
C PRO A 413 11.71 27.39 -26.16
N CYS A 414 11.55 28.70 -25.99
CA CYS A 414 10.29 29.43 -26.11
C CYS A 414 9.62 29.30 -27.49
N SER A 415 10.39 29.02 -28.55
CA SER A 415 9.82 28.75 -29.88
C SER A 415 9.17 27.39 -30.04
N GLU A 416 9.42 26.45 -29.13
CA GLU A 416 8.84 25.12 -29.14
C GLU A 416 7.61 25.08 -28.24
N ALA A 417 6.59 24.32 -28.66
CA ALA A 417 5.46 24.04 -27.79
C ALA A 417 5.94 23.33 -26.53
N CYS A 418 5.49 23.81 -25.36
CA CYS A 418 5.82 23.23 -24.06
C CYS A 418 5.56 21.72 -24.04
N LYS A 419 6.60 20.93 -23.74
CA LYS A 419 6.51 19.48 -23.60
C LYS A 419 6.16 19.12 -22.14
N PRO A 420 5.58 17.93 -21.89
CA PRO A 420 5.32 17.45 -20.54
C PRO A 420 6.58 17.44 -19.68
N CYS A 421 6.39 17.64 -18.37
CA CYS A 421 7.50 17.67 -17.43
C CYS A 421 8.25 16.32 -17.41
N GLN A 422 9.57 16.36 -17.17
CA GLN A 422 10.41 15.16 -17.07
C GLN A 422 10.91 14.90 -15.64
N LYS A 423 10.53 15.75 -14.67
CA LYS A 423 10.86 15.55 -13.25
C LYS A 423 10.10 14.34 -12.69
N LYS A 424 10.53 13.79 -11.55
CA LYS A 424 9.81 12.71 -10.86
C LYS A 424 8.46 13.23 -10.35
N CYS A 425 7.42 12.40 -10.40
CA CYS A 425 6.11 12.77 -9.87
C CYS A 425 6.18 12.96 -8.35
N ASN A 426 5.54 14.03 -7.85
CA ASN A 426 5.47 14.31 -6.41
C ASN A 426 4.21 13.74 -5.73
N TYR A 427 3.32 13.08 -6.48
CA TYR A 427 2.12 12.48 -5.92
C TYR A 427 2.48 11.33 -4.97
N LYS A 428 1.97 11.41 -3.74
CA LYS A 428 2.02 10.35 -2.74
C LYS A 428 0.66 10.25 -2.07
N CYS A 429 0.29 9.05 -1.67
CA CYS A 429 -0.82 8.80 -0.76
C CYS A 429 -0.26 8.21 0.55
N PRO A 430 -1.08 8.05 1.60
CA PRO A 430 -0.63 7.44 2.86
C PRO A 430 -0.15 5.98 2.76
N HIS A 431 -0.30 5.35 1.58
CA HIS A 431 0.13 3.98 1.32
C HIS A 431 1.42 3.90 0.47
N SER A 432 1.60 4.82 -0.48
CA SER A 432 2.69 4.71 -1.46
C SER A 432 3.01 6.05 -2.14
N LYS A 433 4.23 6.17 -2.69
CA LYS A 433 4.68 7.31 -3.50
C LYS A 433 4.77 6.91 -4.97
N CYS A 434 4.33 7.78 -5.87
CA CYS A 434 4.41 7.55 -7.31
C CYS A 434 5.86 7.52 -7.81
N SER A 435 6.19 6.56 -8.66
CA SER A 435 7.51 6.39 -9.29
C SER A 435 7.58 6.92 -10.74
N ARG A 436 6.44 7.33 -11.32
CA ARG A 436 6.36 7.84 -12.71
C ARG A 436 6.94 9.25 -12.85
N LYS A 437 7.12 9.70 -14.09
CA LYS A 437 7.50 11.09 -14.38
C LYS A 437 6.28 12.00 -14.23
N CYS A 438 6.55 13.27 -13.98
CA CYS A 438 5.56 14.30 -13.72
C CYS A 438 4.84 14.68 -15.02
N GLY A 439 3.51 14.54 -15.05
CA GLY A 439 2.72 14.75 -16.26
C GLY A 439 2.29 13.45 -16.97
N ASP A 440 2.84 12.31 -16.58
CA ASP A 440 2.24 11.01 -16.90
C ASP A 440 1.10 10.70 -15.91
N PRO A 441 0.00 10.07 -16.36
CA PRO A 441 -1.09 9.69 -15.47
C PRO A 441 -0.59 8.77 -14.37
N CYS A 442 -0.87 9.14 -13.12
CA CYS A 442 -0.50 8.34 -11.96
C CYS A 442 -1.40 7.12 -11.85
N ASN A 443 -0.81 5.96 -11.54
CA ASN A 443 -1.60 4.78 -11.22
C ASN A 443 -2.36 4.99 -9.91
N GLY A 444 -3.66 4.74 -9.92
CA GLY A 444 -4.50 4.80 -8.74
C GLY A 444 -4.06 3.81 -7.66
N CYS A 445 -3.96 4.28 -6.41
CA CYS A 445 -3.71 3.43 -5.26
C CYS A 445 -4.90 2.50 -4.99
N LYS A 446 -4.66 1.20 -5.02
CA LYS A 446 -5.70 0.15 -4.91
C LYS A 446 -6.01 -0.28 -3.47
N GLU A 447 -5.24 0.22 -2.50
CA GLU A 447 -5.42 -0.05 -1.07
C GLU A 447 -6.76 0.49 -0.55
N SER A 448 -7.22 0.00 0.60
CA SER A 448 -8.39 0.53 1.28
C SER A 448 -8.14 1.98 1.72
N CYS A 449 -9.13 2.86 1.55
CA CYS A 449 -9.00 4.24 1.99
C CYS A 449 -8.75 4.30 3.51
N LYS A 450 -7.73 5.06 3.92
CA LYS A 450 -7.30 5.15 5.33
C LYS A 450 -8.24 6.01 6.18
N ARG A 451 -9.12 6.77 5.53
CA ARG A 451 -10.07 7.70 6.17
C ARG A 451 -11.12 6.96 6.97
N ARG A 452 -10.97 7.05 8.29
CA ARG A 452 -11.87 6.48 9.29
C ARG A 452 -11.76 7.31 10.58
N CYS A 453 -12.87 7.45 11.28
CA CYS A 453 -12.93 7.97 12.64
C CYS A 453 -13.97 7.18 13.44
N GLU A 454 -14.21 7.56 14.69
CA GLU A 454 -15.26 6.94 15.51
C GLU A 454 -16.67 7.13 14.94
N HIS A 455 -16.87 8.18 14.12
CA HIS A 455 -18.17 8.53 13.55
C HIS A 455 -18.42 7.87 12.18
N GLN A 456 -17.39 7.68 11.36
CA GLN A 456 -17.54 7.31 9.94
C GLN A 456 -16.33 6.50 9.43
N LYS A 457 -16.55 5.59 8.47
CA LYS A 457 -15.49 4.80 7.84
C LYS A 457 -15.70 4.72 6.33
N CYS A 458 -14.67 5.06 5.55
CA CYS A 458 -14.69 4.93 4.11
C CYS A 458 -14.53 3.47 3.68
N GLU A 459 -15.33 3.03 2.71
CA GLU A 459 -15.28 1.66 2.15
C GLU A 459 -14.68 1.62 0.73
N LYS A 460 -14.36 2.80 0.18
CA LYS A 460 -13.80 2.95 -1.16
C LYS A 460 -12.30 2.67 -1.17
N ARG A 461 -11.77 2.43 -2.37
CA ARG A 461 -10.33 2.33 -2.62
C ARG A 461 -9.70 3.72 -2.55
N CYS A 462 -8.42 3.78 -2.24
CA CYS A 462 -7.69 5.04 -2.04
C CYS A 462 -7.74 5.96 -3.28
N ASP A 463 -7.77 5.40 -4.49
CA ASP A 463 -7.91 6.13 -5.76
C ASP A 463 -9.31 6.68 -6.06
N GLN A 464 -10.35 6.15 -5.41
CA GLN A 464 -11.74 6.55 -5.66
C GLN A 464 -12.15 7.71 -4.77
N ILE A 465 -13.09 8.55 -5.25
CA ILE A 465 -13.74 9.56 -4.41
C ILE A 465 -14.40 8.84 -3.22
N CYS A 466 -14.13 9.35 -2.02
CA CYS A 466 -14.63 8.76 -0.79
C CYS A 466 -16.17 8.79 -0.77
N ASN A 467 -16.80 7.76 -0.20
CA ASN A 467 -18.25 7.71 -0.05
C ASN A 467 -18.77 8.46 1.20
N ILE A 468 -17.87 9.08 1.96
CA ILE A 468 -18.17 9.80 3.21
C ILE A 468 -17.52 11.20 3.20
N PRO A 469 -18.21 12.25 3.70
CA PRO A 469 -17.66 13.60 3.84
C PRO A 469 -16.60 13.64 4.96
N PRO A 470 -15.83 14.75 5.10
CA PRO A 470 -14.88 14.88 6.20
C PRO A 470 -15.63 14.88 7.53
N CYS A 471 -14.98 14.41 8.59
CA CYS A 471 -15.60 14.49 9.91
C CYS A 471 -15.46 15.93 10.42
N TYR A 472 -16.58 16.59 10.73
CA TYR A 472 -16.58 17.97 11.26
C TYR A 472 -16.76 18.02 12.78
N GLU A 473 -16.77 16.87 13.45
CA GLU A 473 -16.77 16.79 14.91
C GLU A 473 -15.40 17.21 15.46
N LEU A 474 -15.38 17.99 16.54
CA LEU A 474 -14.15 18.45 17.18
C LEU A 474 -13.37 17.27 17.77
N CYS A 475 -12.04 17.38 17.73
CA CYS A 475 -11.15 16.37 18.27
C CYS A 475 -11.17 16.41 19.81
N LYS A 476 -11.57 15.29 20.44
CA LYS A 476 -11.62 15.15 21.91
C LYS A 476 -10.26 14.83 22.56
N LYS A 477 -9.17 14.83 21.79
CA LYS A 477 -7.82 14.52 22.30
C LYS A 477 -7.19 15.74 22.96
N LEU A 478 -6.29 15.47 23.89
CA LEU A 478 -5.39 16.48 24.46
C LEU A 478 -4.06 16.48 23.70
N LEU A 479 -3.49 17.66 23.48
CA LEU A 479 -2.14 17.84 22.95
C LEU A 479 -1.09 17.49 24.02
N GLU A 480 0.18 17.40 23.65
CA GLU A 480 1.28 17.11 24.60
C GLU A 480 1.38 18.12 25.75
N CYS A 481 0.96 19.37 25.52
CA CYS A 481 0.87 20.40 26.55
C CYS A 481 -0.31 20.22 27.53
N GLY A 482 -1.16 19.20 27.33
CA GLY A 482 -2.33 18.91 28.17
C GLY A 482 -3.59 19.67 27.80
N HIS A 483 -3.54 20.60 26.83
CA HIS A 483 -4.69 21.37 26.39
C HIS A 483 -5.52 20.67 25.30
N PRO A 484 -6.81 21.02 25.13
CA PRO A 484 -7.66 20.48 24.08
C PRO A 484 -7.10 20.70 22.68
N CYS A 485 -7.25 19.70 21.81
CA CYS A 485 -6.92 19.79 20.39
C CYS A 485 -7.86 20.78 19.68
N VAL A 486 -7.30 21.57 18.77
CA VAL A 486 -8.00 22.62 18.01
C VAL A 486 -8.38 22.17 16.59
N GLY A 487 -8.30 20.87 16.32
CA GLY A 487 -8.61 20.27 15.01
C GLY A 487 -9.82 19.33 15.07
N PHE A 488 -10.05 18.63 13.97
CA PHE A 488 -11.17 17.71 13.82
C PHE A 488 -10.86 16.27 14.21
N CYS A 489 -11.92 15.51 14.52
CA CYS A 489 -11.85 14.09 14.79
C CYS A 489 -11.43 13.29 13.55
N GLY A 490 -10.46 12.38 13.70
CA GLY A 490 -9.96 11.53 12.61
C GLY A 490 -8.83 12.15 11.79
N ASP A 491 -8.63 13.46 11.87
CA ASP A 491 -7.50 14.14 11.24
C ASP A 491 -6.26 14.14 12.17
N PRO A 492 -5.05 14.27 11.62
CA PRO A 492 -3.85 14.52 12.42
C PRO A 492 -4.02 15.78 13.28
N CYS A 493 -3.82 15.66 14.59
CA CYS A 493 -3.91 16.79 15.51
C CYS A 493 -2.87 17.86 15.14
N PRO A 494 -3.25 19.14 14.98
CA PRO A 494 -2.29 20.24 14.85
C PRO A 494 -1.31 20.24 16.02
N ILE A 495 -0.03 20.47 15.73
CA ILE A 495 1.02 20.49 16.76
C ILE A 495 0.98 21.73 17.64
N LEU A 496 0.38 22.82 17.15
CA LEU A 496 0.25 24.08 17.87
C LEU A 496 -1.01 24.09 18.72
N CYS A 497 -0.90 24.66 19.90
CA CYS A 497 -2.00 24.81 20.86
C CYS A 497 -2.49 26.26 20.90
N LYS A 498 -3.82 26.49 20.89
CA LYS A 498 -4.41 27.85 20.98
C LYS A 498 -4.05 28.57 22.28
N ILE A 499 -3.66 27.86 23.34
CA ILE A 499 -3.26 28.45 24.62
C ILE A 499 -1.74 28.68 24.67
N CYS A 500 -0.93 27.69 24.30
CA CYS A 500 0.53 27.80 24.39
C CYS A 500 1.18 28.53 23.22
N ASN A 501 0.52 28.54 22.06
CA ASN A 501 1.04 29.04 20.78
C ASN A 501 0.02 29.97 20.11
N TYR A 502 -0.68 30.80 20.90
CA TYR A 502 -1.73 31.69 20.42
C TYR A 502 -1.23 32.54 19.23
N ASP A 503 -0.12 33.27 19.42
CA ASP A 503 0.43 34.19 18.42
C ASP A 503 0.81 33.49 17.09
N GLU A 504 1.24 32.23 17.12
CA GLU A 504 1.63 31.49 15.92
C GLU A 504 0.41 30.88 15.18
N LEU A 505 -0.66 30.58 15.92
CA LEU A 505 -1.91 30.06 15.36
C LEU A 505 -2.82 31.15 14.80
N THR A 506 -2.80 32.34 15.42
CA THR A 506 -3.60 33.49 15.00
C THR A 506 -2.83 34.45 14.09
N ASP A 507 -1.62 34.08 13.65
CA ASP A 507 -0.88 34.82 12.62
C ASP A 507 -1.67 34.83 11.31
N ILE A 508 -2.27 35.98 11.03
CA ILE A 508 -3.20 36.17 9.91
C ILE A 508 -2.46 36.00 8.59
N PHE A 509 -2.78 34.94 7.85
CA PHE A 509 -2.19 34.62 6.55
C PHE A 509 -3.24 34.55 5.43
N LEU A 510 -4.42 34.01 5.73
CA LEU A 510 -5.56 33.90 4.81
C LEU A 510 -6.79 34.71 5.27
N GLY A 511 -6.79 35.27 6.49
CA GLY A 511 -7.77 36.24 6.98
C GLY A 511 -8.31 35.90 8.37
N ASP A 512 -9.22 34.93 8.41
CA ASP A 512 -10.07 34.63 9.58
C ASP A 512 -9.38 33.70 10.62
N GLU A 513 -8.05 33.78 10.80
CA GLU A 513 -7.29 32.87 11.67
C GLU A 513 -7.38 33.19 13.19
N ASP A 514 -7.89 34.36 13.56
CA ASP A 514 -7.97 34.87 14.92
C ASP A 514 -9.35 34.67 15.60
N GLU A 515 -10.33 34.11 14.90
CA GLU A 515 -11.67 33.89 15.45
C GLU A 515 -11.69 32.91 16.66
N GLU A 516 -12.60 33.16 17.61
CA GLU A 516 -12.68 32.40 18.86
C GLU A 516 -13.06 30.93 18.65
N ASP A 517 -13.88 30.63 17.64
CA ASP A 517 -14.33 29.29 17.24
C ASP A 517 -13.56 28.70 16.05
N ALA A 518 -12.48 29.36 15.60
CA ALA A 518 -11.62 28.85 14.53
C ALA A 518 -11.11 27.43 14.81
N VAL A 519 -11.29 26.55 13.83
CA VAL A 519 -10.81 25.16 13.84
C VAL A 519 -9.71 25.01 12.82
N TYR A 520 -8.60 24.37 13.21
CA TYR A 520 -7.39 24.33 12.41
C TYR A 520 -7.12 22.94 11.83
N VAL A 521 -6.56 22.93 10.62
CA VAL A 521 -6.14 21.73 9.91
C VAL A 521 -4.65 21.81 9.60
N MET A 522 -3.93 20.74 9.93
CA MET A 522 -2.52 20.60 9.59
C MET A 522 -2.34 19.82 8.29
N LEU A 523 -1.63 20.40 7.32
CA LEU A 523 -1.27 19.68 6.09
C LEU A 523 -0.18 18.66 6.38
N GLU A 524 -0.43 17.38 6.12
CA GLU A 524 0.53 16.30 6.41
C GLU A 524 1.82 16.42 5.58
N ASP A 525 1.72 17.02 4.39
CA ASP A 525 2.79 17.13 3.42
C ASP A 525 3.90 18.11 3.83
N CYS A 526 3.55 19.19 4.55
CA CYS A 526 4.48 20.27 4.91
C CYS A 526 4.34 20.76 6.36
N LYS A 527 3.39 20.19 7.14
CA LYS A 527 3.10 20.51 8.54
C LYS A 527 2.65 21.96 8.82
N HIS A 528 2.42 22.76 7.79
CA HIS A 528 1.75 24.04 7.95
C HIS A 528 0.30 23.85 8.40
N ILE A 529 -0.12 24.72 9.31
CA ILE A 529 -1.44 24.74 9.91
C ILE A 529 -2.20 25.95 9.34
N PHE A 530 -3.47 25.74 9.01
CA PHE A 530 -4.36 26.78 8.51
C PHE A 530 -5.72 26.63 9.18
N GLU A 531 -6.45 27.73 9.29
CA GLU A 531 -7.89 27.67 9.59
C GLU A 531 -8.61 26.90 8.47
N SER A 532 -9.54 26.04 8.88
CA SER A 532 -10.23 25.07 8.05
C SER A 532 -11.04 25.67 6.89
N GLY A 533 -11.82 26.72 7.14
CA GLY A 533 -12.63 27.41 6.15
C GLY A 533 -11.75 28.13 5.12
N ASN A 534 -10.68 28.77 5.55
CA ASN A 534 -9.76 29.53 4.70
C ASN A 534 -8.98 28.61 3.75
N ILE A 535 -8.47 27.48 4.25
CA ILE A 535 -7.81 26.51 3.36
C ILE A 535 -8.82 25.84 2.42
N GLU A 536 -10.06 25.59 2.84
CA GLU A 536 -11.11 25.07 1.95
C GLU A 536 -11.48 26.08 0.85
N LYS A 537 -11.68 27.36 1.20
CA LYS A 537 -11.88 28.46 0.23
C LYS A 537 -10.71 28.53 -0.75
N TRP A 538 -9.47 28.44 -0.27
CA TRP A 538 -8.28 28.44 -1.12
C TRP A 538 -8.26 27.25 -2.10
N LEU A 539 -8.59 26.05 -1.61
CA LEU A 539 -8.64 24.84 -2.43
C LEU A 539 -9.77 24.89 -3.49
N GLN A 540 -10.90 25.53 -3.16
CA GLN A 540 -12.00 25.77 -4.08
C GLN A 540 -11.72 26.90 -5.08
N SER A 541 -10.91 27.90 -4.69
CA SER A 541 -10.51 29.00 -5.56
C SER A 541 -9.53 28.54 -6.66
N GLY A 542 -9.73 29.04 -7.88
CA GLY A 542 -8.88 28.79 -9.04
C GLY A 542 -9.57 27.97 -10.13
N ASP A 543 -9.97 28.65 -11.21
CA ASP A 543 -10.55 28.08 -12.44
C ASP A 543 -9.52 27.32 -13.32
N GLU A 544 -8.28 27.23 -12.88
CA GLU A 544 -7.19 26.62 -13.65
C GLU A 544 -6.99 25.16 -13.25
N ILE A 545 -6.92 24.27 -14.25
CA ILE A 545 -6.62 22.84 -14.12
C ILE A 545 -5.17 22.69 -13.61
N MET A 546 -5.00 22.76 -12.30
CA MET A 546 -3.72 22.66 -11.61
C MET A 546 -3.82 21.81 -10.35
N ILE A 547 -2.71 21.18 -9.99
CA ILE A 547 -2.55 20.50 -8.70
C ILE A 547 -2.73 21.55 -7.60
N LYS A 548 -3.35 21.21 -6.47
CA LYS A 548 -3.51 22.15 -5.36
C LYS A 548 -2.28 22.12 -4.44
N PHE A 549 -1.79 23.29 -4.05
CA PHE A 549 -0.56 23.46 -3.27
C PHE A 549 -0.82 24.21 -1.97
N CYS A 550 0.03 23.97 -0.98
CA CYS A 550 0.08 24.75 0.25
C CYS A 550 0.29 26.24 -0.09
N PRO A 551 -0.55 27.16 0.44
CA PRO A 551 -0.47 28.57 0.07
C PRO A 551 0.84 29.22 0.55
N ARG A 552 1.40 28.76 1.67
CA ARG A 552 2.64 29.28 2.30
C ARG A 552 3.93 28.81 1.62
N CYS A 553 4.09 27.51 1.40
CA CYS A 553 5.35 26.93 0.89
C CYS A 553 5.27 26.34 -0.53
N LYS A 554 4.10 26.40 -1.17
CA LYS A 554 3.83 25.81 -2.50
C LYS A 554 4.11 24.30 -2.60
N THR A 555 4.22 23.59 -1.47
CA THR A 555 4.31 22.13 -1.44
C THR A 555 2.99 21.52 -1.92
N PRO A 556 2.99 20.55 -2.84
CA PRO A 556 1.78 19.89 -3.31
C PRO A 556 1.04 19.18 -2.17
N ILE A 557 -0.28 19.37 -2.09
CA ILE A 557 -1.12 18.72 -1.09
C ILE A 557 -1.52 17.36 -1.64
N THR A 558 -1.07 16.27 -1.02
CA THR A 558 -1.27 14.91 -1.56
C THR A 558 -1.60 13.88 -0.50
N SER A 559 -1.08 14.06 0.73
CA SER A 559 -1.25 13.09 1.82
C SER A 559 -2.39 13.45 2.76
N THR A 560 -2.84 14.71 2.77
CA THR A 560 -3.84 15.19 3.71
C THR A 560 -5.24 14.69 3.35
N GLU A 561 -5.72 13.67 4.07
CA GLU A 561 -6.92 12.90 3.71
C GLU A 561 -8.23 13.70 3.75
N ARG A 562 -8.35 14.73 4.61
CA ARG A 562 -9.51 15.65 4.63
C ARG A 562 -9.77 16.22 3.24
N PHE A 563 -8.71 16.68 2.58
CA PHE A 563 -8.77 17.34 1.27
C PHE A 563 -8.57 16.38 0.09
N SER A 564 -8.55 15.07 0.35
CA SER A 564 -8.33 14.05 -0.69
C SER A 564 -9.35 14.14 -1.84
N GLU A 565 -10.58 14.56 -1.57
CA GLU A 565 -11.60 14.74 -2.61
C GLU A 565 -11.24 15.85 -3.59
N TYR A 566 -10.82 17.02 -3.09
CA TYR A 566 -10.33 18.11 -3.94
C TYR A 566 -9.15 17.64 -4.81
N MET A 567 -8.21 16.90 -4.23
CA MET A 567 -7.06 16.37 -4.98
C MET A 567 -7.48 15.36 -6.06
N LYS A 568 -8.43 14.46 -5.75
CA LYS A 568 -8.93 13.44 -6.69
C LYS A 568 -9.72 14.07 -7.84
N ARG A 569 -10.53 15.10 -7.56
CA ARG A 569 -11.25 15.87 -8.58
C ARG A 569 -10.27 16.61 -9.48
N SER A 570 -9.37 17.41 -8.91
CA SER A 570 -8.35 18.12 -9.69
C SER A 570 -7.46 17.17 -10.50
N MET A 571 -7.11 15.98 -9.97
CA MET A 571 -6.35 14.98 -10.74
C MET A 571 -7.18 14.37 -11.88
N SER A 572 -8.49 14.18 -11.69
CA SER A 572 -9.39 13.70 -12.75
C SER A 572 -9.56 14.75 -13.86
N ASP A 573 -9.64 16.03 -13.49
CA ASP A 573 -9.72 17.14 -14.44
C ASP A 573 -8.41 17.36 -15.21
N ILE A 574 -7.26 16.93 -14.67
CA ILE A 574 -5.97 16.96 -15.38
C ILE A 574 -5.86 15.81 -16.41
N ILE A 575 -6.51 14.67 -16.15
CA ILE A 575 -6.41 13.46 -16.99
C ILE A 575 -7.42 13.49 -18.14
N ASN A 576 -8.60 14.09 -17.94
CA ASN A 576 -9.65 14.26 -18.95
C ASN A 576 -9.47 15.55 -19.73
#